data_AF-A0A8I0MP91-F1
#
_entry.id   AF-A0A8I0MP91-F1
#
_cell.length_a   1.000
_cell.length_b   1.000
_cell.length_c   1.000
_cell.angle_alpha   90.00
_cell.angle_beta   90.00
_cell.angle_gamma   90.00
#
_symmetry.space_group_name_H-M   'P 1'
#
loop_
_entity.id
_entity.type
_entity.pdbx_description
1 polymer ?
#
loop_
_entity_poly.entity_id
_entity_poly.type
_entity_poly.pdbx_seq_one_letter_code
_entity_poly.pdbx_strand_id
1 'polypeptide(L)'
;MSNRKLEVGIEFDVEHIKDLNKLVDLIRDKVSDSFIKKTVSELLGITPSKMSLEERLSFASDIENEKIVVASNIVLESEEVAQEIGYKEYGLSDLLKAAAILEVMGFERLSTQIRRRYAELFVETLMSSVRDEAHAKKVISEDRSKAKKGKTNKHHQAVLMIAKDTWEEYPKASLEGLSEEIYAHLRQKWNDLPVAGTIKKWLKDSGMAPSVKPKDRNRKFKLVIKG
;
A
#
# COMPACT_ATOMS: atom_id res chain seq x y z
N MET A 1 10.92 6.27 -41.09
CA MET A 1 10.68 7.26 -40.01
C MET A 1 10.83 6.53 -38.68
N SER A 2 11.65 7.04 -37.76
CA SER A 2 11.90 6.37 -36.47
C SER A 2 10.65 6.45 -35.60
N ASN A 3 10.00 5.31 -35.33
CA ASN A 3 8.95 5.19 -34.31
C ASN A 3 9.56 5.52 -32.95
N ARG A 4 9.46 6.79 -32.51
CA ARG A 4 9.84 7.20 -31.15
C ARG A 4 8.79 6.66 -30.19
N LYS A 5 9.00 5.44 -29.68
CA LYS A 5 8.24 4.92 -28.53
C LYS A 5 8.55 5.80 -27.30
N LEU A 6 7.51 6.10 -26.54
CA LEU A 6 7.62 6.76 -25.26
C LEU A 6 7.68 5.70 -24.18
N GLU A 7 8.84 5.56 -23.56
CA GLU A 7 9.02 4.68 -22.42
C GLU A 7 9.01 5.54 -21.15
N VAL A 8 8.04 5.29 -20.28
CA VAL A 8 8.01 5.87 -18.93
C VAL A 8 8.60 4.82 -17.99
N GLY A 9 9.86 5.02 -17.61
CA GLY A 9 10.47 4.22 -16.54
C GLY A 9 9.84 4.59 -15.20
N ILE A 10 9.23 3.61 -14.53
CA ILE A 10 8.75 3.77 -13.16
C ILE A 10 9.75 3.06 -12.24
N GLU A 11 10.47 3.84 -11.44
CA GLU A 11 11.36 3.31 -10.40
C GLU A 11 10.55 3.00 -9.13
N PHE A 12 10.78 1.81 -8.57
CA PHE A 12 10.13 1.36 -7.34
C PHE A 12 11.18 1.18 -6.24
N ASP A 13 10.83 1.55 -5.00
CA ASP A 13 11.61 1.20 -3.83
C ASP A 13 10.92 0.09 -2.99
N VAL A 14 11.66 -0.46 -2.04
CA VAL A 14 11.21 -1.57 -1.18
C VAL A 14 10.05 -1.15 -0.25
N GLU A 15 9.89 0.14 0.06
CA GLU A 15 8.81 0.62 0.93
C GLU A 15 7.46 0.63 0.20
N HIS A 16 7.44 0.99 -1.09
CA HIS A 16 6.23 0.95 -1.91
C HIS A 16 5.69 -0.48 -2.09
N ILE A 17 6.55 -1.49 -2.09
CA ILE A 17 6.15 -2.91 -2.21
C ILE A 17 5.42 -3.42 -0.94
N LYS A 18 5.67 -2.82 0.23
CA LYS A 18 5.04 -3.24 1.49
C LYS A 18 3.57 -2.84 1.61
N ASP A 19 3.15 -1.83 0.86
CA ASP A 19 1.78 -1.34 0.82
C ASP A 19 1.29 -1.27 -0.62
N LEU A 20 0.59 -2.33 -1.03
CA LEU A 20 0.06 -2.48 -2.39
C LEU A 20 -0.83 -1.31 -2.81
N ASN A 21 -1.53 -0.63 -1.89
CA ASN A 21 -2.31 0.55 -2.25
C ASN A 21 -1.41 1.73 -2.63
N LYS A 22 -0.33 1.97 -1.88
CA LYS A 22 0.66 3.00 -2.20
C LYS A 22 1.37 2.74 -3.53
N LEU A 23 1.63 1.46 -3.83
CA LEU A 23 2.19 1.06 -5.12
C LEU A 23 1.26 1.46 -6.28
N VAL A 24 -0.03 1.13 -6.17
CA VAL A 24 -1.04 1.49 -7.18
C VAL A 24 -1.19 3.00 -7.31
N ASP A 25 -1.20 3.73 -6.19
CA ASP A 25 -1.28 5.20 -6.20
C ASP A 25 -0.07 5.84 -6.89
N LEU A 26 1.15 5.33 -6.65
CA LEU A 26 2.37 5.82 -7.31
C LEU A 26 2.32 5.57 -8.82
N ILE A 27 1.90 4.37 -9.25
CA ILE A 27 1.75 4.04 -10.66
C ILE A 27 0.72 4.97 -11.31
N ARG A 28 -0.43 5.18 -10.65
CA ARG A 28 -1.49 6.09 -11.12
C ARG A 28 -0.96 7.50 -11.33
N ASP A 29 -0.22 8.03 -10.37
CA ASP A 29 0.28 9.41 -10.45
C ASP A 29 1.32 9.55 -11.58
N LYS A 30 2.25 8.60 -11.71
CA LYS A 30 3.27 8.60 -12.79
C LYS A 30 2.65 8.43 -14.18
N VAL A 31 1.68 7.54 -14.32
CA VAL A 31 0.93 7.35 -15.56
C VAL A 31 0.15 8.61 -15.90
N SER A 32 -0.55 9.21 -14.93
CA SER A 32 -1.30 10.46 -15.11
C SER A 32 -0.42 11.61 -15.60
N ASP A 33 0.77 11.79 -15.01
CA ASP A 33 1.72 12.81 -15.44
C ASP A 33 2.14 12.62 -16.91
N SER A 34 2.26 11.38 -17.37
CA SER A 34 2.64 11.08 -18.75
C SER A 34 1.55 11.46 -19.76
N PHE A 35 0.27 11.29 -19.39
CA PHE A 35 -0.88 11.68 -20.21
C PHE A 35 -1.04 13.20 -20.31
N ILE A 36 -0.62 13.94 -19.29
CA ILE A 36 -0.71 15.40 -19.29
C ILE A 36 0.37 16.03 -20.19
N LYS A 37 1.57 15.43 -20.25
CA LYS A 37 2.77 16.01 -20.89
C LYS A 37 2.82 15.92 -22.41
N LYS A 38 1.92 15.18 -23.06
CA LYS A 38 1.93 15.00 -24.52
C LYS A 38 0.59 15.31 -25.10
N THR A 39 0.47 16.53 -25.57
CA THR A 39 -0.80 17.06 -26.02
C THR A 39 -1.00 16.83 -27.51
N VAL A 40 -2.25 16.86 -27.98
CA VAL A 40 -2.54 16.71 -29.41
C VAL A 40 -1.99 17.91 -30.19
N SER A 41 -1.97 19.09 -29.56
CA SER A 41 -1.36 20.27 -30.17
C SER A 41 0.14 20.11 -30.38
N GLU A 42 0.86 19.53 -29.41
CA GLU A 42 2.29 19.23 -29.53
C GLU A 42 2.58 18.19 -30.62
N LEU A 43 1.76 17.14 -30.71
CA LEU A 43 1.92 16.08 -31.70
C LEU A 43 1.66 16.56 -33.12
N LEU A 44 0.64 17.41 -33.30
CA LEU A 44 0.27 17.97 -34.60
C LEU A 44 1.06 19.26 -34.92
N GLY A 45 1.87 19.76 -34.00
CA GLY A 45 2.62 21.01 -34.16
C GLY A 45 1.73 22.24 -34.28
N ILE A 46 0.51 22.19 -33.73
CA ILE A 46 -0.46 23.29 -33.79
C ILE A 46 -0.42 24.11 -32.51
N THR A 47 -0.89 25.35 -32.60
CA THR A 47 -1.04 26.23 -31.44
C THR A 47 -2.44 26.83 -31.51
N PRO A 48 -3.43 26.27 -30.78
CA PRO A 48 -4.84 26.67 -30.88
C PRO A 48 -5.03 28.18 -30.81
N SER A 49 -4.33 28.87 -29.90
CA SER A 49 -4.42 30.34 -29.74
C SER A 49 -4.02 31.15 -30.98
N LYS A 50 -3.26 30.57 -31.92
CA LYS A 50 -2.83 31.20 -33.19
C LYS A 50 -3.69 30.80 -34.39
N MET A 51 -4.64 29.88 -34.21
CA MET A 51 -5.51 29.37 -35.26
C MET A 51 -6.83 30.13 -35.32
N SER A 52 -7.42 30.22 -36.50
CA SER A 52 -8.79 30.69 -36.70
C SER A 52 -9.80 29.71 -36.09
N LEU A 53 -11.04 30.16 -35.88
CA LEU A 53 -12.11 29.27 -35.40
C LEU A 53 -12.41 28.15 -36.39
N GLU A 54 -12.39 28.45 -37.70
CA GLU A 54 -12.63 27.47 -38.76
C GLU A 54 -11.56 26.38 -38.79
N GLU A 55 -10.29 26.75 -38.61
CA GLU A 55 -9.19 25.78 -38.51
C GLU A 55 -9.38 24.85 -37.31
N ARG A 56 -9.71 25.41 -36.13
CA ARG A 56 -9.96 24.61 -34.92
C ARG A 56 -11.14 23.66 -35.09
N LEU A 57 -12.22 24.13 -35.71
CA LEU A 57 -13.40 23.31 -35.99
C LEU A 57 -13.08 22.17 -36.98
N SER A 58 -12.26 22.44 -38.00
CA SER A 58 -11.80 21.41 -38.94
C SER A 58 -11.01 20.32 -38.21
N PHE A 59 -10.04 20.70 -37.37
CA PHE A 59 -9.27 19.73 -36.58
C PHE A 59 -10.15 18.94 -35.61
N ALA A 60 -11.07 19.60 -34.90
CA ALA A 60 -12.01 18.94 -34.00
C ALA A 60 -12.88 17.93 -34.78
N SER A 61 -13.35 18.29 -35.97
CA SER A 61 -14.12 17.41 -36.85
C SER A 61 -13.28 16.21 -37.33
N ASP A 62 -12.02 16.43 -37.69
CA ASP A 62 -11.13 15.36 -38.13
C ASP A 62 -10.78 14.38 -36.99
N ILE A 63 -10.69 14.86 -35.74
CA ILE A 63 -10.54 14.03 -34.55
C ILE A 63 -11.82 13.22 -34.27
N GLU A 64 -12.98 13.88 -34.32
CA GLU A 64 -14.27 13.23 -34.04
C GLU A 64 -14.58 12.12 -35.04
N ASN A 65 -14.30 12.37 -36.33
CA ASN A 65 -14.48 11.42 -37.42
C ASN A 65 -13.29 10.48 -37.62
N GLU A 66 -12.37 10.39 -36.64
CA GLU A 66 -11.27 9.42 -36.59
C GLU A 66 -10.27 9.50 -37.77
N LYS A 67 -10.27 10.61 -38.51
CA LYS A 67 -9.21 10.89 -39.50
C LYS A 67 -7.89 11.22 -38.79
N ILE A 68 -7.97 11.79 -37.59
CA ILE A 68 -6.84 11.95 -36.66
C ILE A 68 -7.10 11.04 -35.46
N VAL A 69 -6.34 9.95 -35.37
CA VAL A 69 -6.46 8.99 -34.26
C VAL A 69 -5.70 9.49 -33.03
N VAL A 70 -6.40 9.62 -31.91
CA VAL A 70 -5.82 9.96 -30.61
C VAL A 70 -5.88 8.72 -29.72
N ALA A 71 -4.74 8.06 -29.55
CA ALA A 71 -4.62 6.85 -28.73
C ALA A 71 -3.67 7.07 -27.55
N SER A 72 -3.86 6.30 -26.48
CA SER A 72 -2.86 6.17 -25.43
C SER A 72 -1.65 5.39 -25.98
N ASN A 73 -0.44 5.86 -25.70
CA ASN A 73 0.78 5.10 -26.04
C ASN A 73 1.03 3.93 -25.06
N ILE A 74 0.03 3.56 -24.26
CA ILE A 74 0.14 2.45 -23.33
C ILE A 74 -0.41 1.22 -24.06
N VAL A 75 0.51 0.35 -24.44
CA VAL A 75 0.20 -0.92 -25.07
C VAL A 75 0.23 -2.00 -24.00
N LEU A 76 -0.89 -2.68 -23.81
CA LEU A 76 -0.91 -3.95 -23.10
C LEU A 76 -0.53 -5.03 -24.12
N GLU A 77 0.71 -5.52 -24.03
CA GLU A 77 1.22 -6.51 -24.99
C GLU A 77 0.60 -7.91 -24.81
N SER A 78 -0.20 -8.14 -23.75
CA SER A 78 -0.87 -9.41 -23.47
C SER A 78 -2.38 -9.31 -23.69
N GLU A 79 -2.87 -10.06 -24.69
CA GLU A 79 -4.29 -10.16 -25.04
C GLU A 79 -5.11 -10.85 -23.94
N GLU A 80 -4.53 -11.85 -23.26
CA GLU A 80 -5.13 -12.50 -22.09
C GLU A 80 -5.36 -11.51 -20.95
N VAL A 81 -4.35 -10.68 -20.62
CA VAL A 81 -4.48 -9.66 -19.58
C VAL A 81 -5.52 -8.60 -19.97
N ALA A 82 -5.56 -8.19 -21.25
CA ALA A 82 -6.53 -7.21 -21.74
C ALA A 82 -7.97 -7.70 -21.64
N GLN A 83 -8.24 -8.98 -21.96
CA GLN A 83 -9.56 -9.58 -21.82
C GLN A 83 -9.99 -9.67 -20.35
N GLU A 84 -9.10 -10.08 -19.45
CA GLU A 84 -9.43 -10.34 -18.05
C GLU A 84 -9.69 -9.09 -17.22
N ILE A 85 -9.07 -7.97 -17.59
CA ILE A 85 -9.36 -6.66 -16.98
C ILE A 85 -10.54 -5.94 -17.66
N GLY A 86 -11.19 -6.57 -18.66
CA GLY A 86 -12.27 -5.95 -19.42
C GLY A 86 -11.83 -4.71 -20.22
N TYR A 87 -10.57 -4.63 -20.63
CA TYR A 87 -10.04 -3.50 -21.39
C TYR A 87 -10.68 -3.47 -22.78
N LYS A 88 -11.71 -2.65 -22.93
CA LYS A 88 -12.22 -2.25 -24.24
C LYS A 88 -11.40 -1.05 -24.69
N GLU A 89 -10.48 -1.29 -25.62
CA GLU A 89 -9.65 -0.27 -26.28
C GLU A 89 -10.49 0.96 -26.70
N TYR A 90 -11.74 0.71 -27.13
CA TYR A 90 -12.72 1.69 -27.60
C TYR A 90 -13.47 2.49 -26.50
N GLY A 91 -13.55 2.00 -25.26
CA GLY A 91 -14.43 2.61 -24.25
C GLY A 91 -13.82 3.81 -23.52
N LEU A 92 -12.49 3.80 -23.36
CA LEU A 92 -11.77 4.91 -22.74
C LEU A 92 -11.21 5.88 -23.80
N SER A 93 -11.07 5.47 -25.06
CA SER A 93 -10.57 6.33 -26.16
C SER A 93 -11.43 7.58 -26.37
N ASP A 94 -12.73 7.50 -26.09
CA ASP A 94 -13.64 8.65 -26.21
C ASP A 94 -13.30 9.79 -25.25
N LEU A 95 -12.77 9.49 -24.06
CA LEU A 95 -12.30 10.53 -23.13
C LEU A 95 -11.03 11.21 -23.67
N LEU A 96 -10.13 10.46 -24.30
CA LEU A 96 -8.95 11.05 -24.94
C LEU A 96 -9.33 11.87 -26.18
N LYS A 97 -10.28 11.39 -26.97
CA LYS A 97 -10.88 12.10 -28.11
C LYS A 97 -11.52 13.42 -27.66
N ALA A 98 -12.37 13.37 -26.63
CA ALA A 98 -12.99 14.56 -26.05
C ALA A 98 -11.94 15.54 -25.52
N ALA A 99 -10.92 15.05 -24.81
CA ALA A 99 -9.83 15.89 -24.34
C ALA A 99 -9.05 16.56 -25.48
N ALA A 100 -8.82 15.84 -26.59
CA ALA A 100 -8.16 16.38 -27.77
C ALA A 100 -8.98 17.48 -28.44
N ILE A 101 -10.29 17.27 -28.63
CA ILE A 101 -11.20 18.27 -29.17
C ILE A 101 -11.21 19.52 -28.29
N LEU A 102 -11.33 19.36 -26.97
CA LEU A 102 -11.28 20.48 -26.04
C LEU A 102 -9.97 21.25 -26.12
N GLU A 103 -8.85 20.56 -26.29
CA GLU A 103 -7.54 21.19 -26.46
C GLU A 103 -7.48 22.04 -27.72
N VAL A 104 -7.87 21.47 -28.87
CA VAL A 104 -7.91 22.15 -30.17
C VAL A 104 -8.82 23.38 -30.12
N MET A 105 -9.92 23.30 -29.39
CA MET A 105 -10.84 24.42 -29.21
C MET A 105 -10.32 25.50 -28.26
N GLY A 106 -9.24 25.24 -27.52
CA GLY A 106 -8.59 26.18 -26.60
C GLY A 106 -8.99 26.02 -25.13
N PHE A 107 -9.71 24.95 -24.77
CA PHE A 107 -10.10 24.63 -23.39
C PHE A 107 -9.02 23.79 -22.68
N GLU A 108 -7.78 24.29 -22.64
CA GLU A 108 -6.59 23.58 -22.15
C GLU A 108 -6.77 22.99 -20.75
N ARG A 109 -7.35 23.78 -19.82
CA ARG A 109 -7.58 23.34 -18.44
C ARG A 109 -8.52 22.13 -18.38
N LEU A 110 -9.61 22.15 -19.15
CA LEU A 110 -10.58 21.06 -19.14
C LEU A 110 -10.04 19.82 -19.85
N SER A 111 -9.33 20.01 -20.96
CA SER A 111 -8.59 18.94 -21.64
C SER A 111 -7.64 18.22 -20.67
N THR A 112 -6.84 18.98 -19.93
CA THR A 112 -5.90 18.45 -18.93
C THR A 112 -6.62 17.64 -17.85
N GLN A 113 -7.74 18.14 -17.35
CA GLN A 113 -8.55 17.44 -16.35
C GLN A 113 -9.10 16.11 -16.87
N ILE A 114 -9.61 16.08 -18.11
CA ILE A 114 -10.13 14.83 -18.71
C ILE A 114 -9.01 13.82 -18.91
N ARG A 115 -7.82 14.23 -19.39
CA ARG A 115 -6.66 13.33 -19.54
C ARG A 115 -6.24 12.71 -18.22
N ARG A 116 -6.24 13.51 -17.15
CA ARG A 116 -5.95 13.01 -15.81
C ARG A 116 -6.97 11.97 -15.36
N ARG A 117 -8.27 12.23 -15.56
CA ARG A 117 -9.33 11.28 -15.21
C ARG A 117 -9.26 10.00 -16.03
N TYR A 118 -8.94 10.09 -17.33
CA TYR A 118 -8.68 8.92 -18.16
C TYR A 118 -7.55 8.07 -17.56
N ALA A 119 -6.42 8.68 -17.19
CA ALA A 119 -5.28 7.96 -16.64
C ALA A 119 -5.60 7.31 -15.29
N GLU A 120 -6.35 7.99 -14.43
CA GLU A 120 -6.84 7.44 -13.17
C GLU A 120 -7.72 6.21 -13.41
N LEU A 121 -8.74 6.31 -14.27
CA LEU A 121 -9.64 5.21 -14.60
C LEU A 121 -8.91 4.03 -15.24
N PHE A 122 -7.93 4.32 -16.09
CA PHE A 122 -7.10 3.31 -16.75
C PHE A 122 -6.32 2.49 -15.72
N VAL A 123 -5.63 3.15 -14.78
CA VAL A 123 -4.84 2.45 -13.76
C VAL A 123 -5.73 1.73 -12.75
N GLU A 124 -6.85 2.31 -12.34
CA GLU A 124 -7.81 1.64 -11.44
C GLU A 124 -8.39 0.37 -12.07
N THR A 125 -8.72 0.41 -13.36
CA THR A 125 -9.18 -0.78 -14.10
C THR A 125 -8.09 -1.85 -14.12
N LEU A 126 -6.86 -1.49 -14.49
CA LEU A 126 -5.73 -2.40 -14.59
C LEU A 126 -5.32 -3.04 -13.26
N MET A 127 -5.36 -2.26 -12.18
CA MET A 127 -4.81 -2.64 -10.87
C MET A 127 -5.89 -2.99 -9.84
N SER A 128 -7.13 -3.16 -10.29
CA SER A 128 -8.29 -3.50 -9.45
C SER A 128 -8.03 -4.76 -8.61
N SER A 129 -7.52 -5.83 -9.23
CA SER A 129 -7.16 -7.08 -8.56
C SER A 129 -6.11 -6.93 -7.47
N VAL A 130 -5.14 -6.02 -7.67
CA VAL A 130 -4.09 -5.71 -6.67
C VAL A 130 -4.71 -5.02 -5.45
N ARG A 131 -5.70 -4.15 -5.66
CA ARG A 131 -6.46 -3.51 -4.58
C ARG A 131 -7.33 -4.50 -3.82
N ASP A 132 -7.97 -5.42 -4.53
CA ASP A 132 -8.75 -6.49 -3.91
C ASP A 132 -7.89 -7.38 -3.02
N GLU A 133 -6.68 -7.74 -3.48
CA GLU A 133 -5.74 -8.52 -2.68
C GLU A 133 -5.27 -7.75 -1.43
N ALA A 134 -4.97 -6.46 -1.57
CA ALA A 134 -4.61 -5.60 -0.45
C ALA A 134 -5.74 -5.53 0.59
N HIS A 135 -6.98 -5.40 0.14
CA HIS A 135 -8.17 -5.40 0.99
C HIS A 135 -8.35 -6.75 1.70
N ALA A 136 -8.26 -7.87 0.98
CA ALA A 136 -8.39 -9.21 1.56
C ALA A 136 -7.34 -9.46 2.65
N LYS A 137 -6.07 -9.09 2.41
CA LYS A 137 -4.99 -9.19 3.41
C LYS A 137 -5.30 -8.38 4.68
N LYS A 138 -5.85 -7.17 4.52
CA LYS A 138 -6.25 -6.32 5.63
C LYS A 138 -7.39 -6.96 6.44
N VAL A 139 -8.44 -7.44 5.78
CA VAL A 139 -9.57 -8.13 6.44
C VAL A 139 -9.09 -9.36 7.21
N ILE A 140 -8.27 -10.21 6.59
CA ILE A 140 -7.71 -11.40 7.26
C ILE A 140 -6.86 -11.02 8.48
N SER A 141 -6.07 -9.96 8.38
CA SER A 141 -5.26 -9.47 9.50
C SER A 141 -6.14 -8.95 10.65
N GLU A 142 -7.18 -8.18 10.32
CA GLU A 142 -8.15 -7.68 11.30
C GLU A 142 -8.93 -8.82 11.97
N ASP A 143 -9.37 -9.83 11.21
CA ASP A 143 -10.05 -11.00 11.74
C ASP A 143 -9.13 -11.83 12.63
N ARG A 144 -7.86 -12.03 12.24
CA ARG A 144 -6.85 -12.67 13.11
C ARG A 144 -6.62 -11.87 14.39
N SER A 145 -6.65 -10.54 14.32
CA SER A 145 -6.51 -9.66 15.48
C SER A 145 -7.72 -9.77 16.41
N LYS A 146 -8.95 -9.75 15.86
CA LYS A 146 -10.20 -9.95 16.60
C LYS A 146 -10.28 -11.34 17.24
N ALA A 147 -9.93 -12.40 16.51
CA ALA A 147 -9.93 -13.78 17.01
C ALA A 147 -8.90 -14.03 18.12
N LYS A 148 -7.81 -13.22 18.17
CA LYS A 148 -6.85 -13.22 19.28
C LYS A 148 -7.35 -12.46 20.51
N LYS A 149 -8.32 -11.56 20.35
CA LYS A 149 -8.86 -10.73 21.43
C LYS A 149 -9.71 -11.60 22.36
N GLY A 150 -9.17 -11.94 23.54
CA GLY A 150 -9.86 -12.73 24.58
C GLY A 150 -9.32 -14.15 24.78
N LYS A 151 -8.47 -14.67 23.89
CA LYS A 151 -7.74 -15.93 24.13
C LYS A 151 -6.47 -15.64 24.92
N THR A 152 -6.61 -15.51 26.23
CA THR A 152 -5.46 -15.49 27.14
C THR A 152 -4.90 -16.91 27.21
N ASN A 153 -3.60 -17.06 26.98
CA ASN A 153 -2.93 -18.36 27.12
C ASN A 153 -3.16 -18.89 28.54
N LYS A 154 -3.47 -20.19 28.69
CA LYS A 154 -3.78 -20.83 29.98
C LYS A 154 -2.70 -20.64 31.06
N HIS A 155 -1.45 -20.39 30.64
CA HIS A 155 -0.30 -20.18 31.51
C HIS A 155 -0.09 -18.73 31.95
N HIS A 156 -0.88 -17.78 31.44
CA HIS A 156 -0.74 -16.35 31.71
C HIS A 156 -0.84 -16.04 33.22
N GLN A 157 -1.83 -16.62 33.91
CA GLN A 157 -2.01 -16.43 35.35
C GLN A 157 -0.81 -16.97 36.15
N ALA A 158 -0.34 -18.18 35.84
CA ALA A 158 0.82 -18.78 36.50
C ALA A 158 2.10 -17.95 36.33
N VAL A 159 2.32 -17.41 35.13
CA VAL A 159 3.45 -16.50 34.84
C VAL A 159 3.37 -15.24 35.69
N LEU A 160 2.20 -14.59 35.78
CA LEU A 160 2.02 -13.38 36.58
C LEU A 160 2.20 -13.64 38.08
N MET A 161 1.75 -14.81 38.58
CA MET A 161 1.88 -15.18 39.99
C MET A 161 3.35 -15.39 40.38
N ILE A 162 4.11 -16.18 39.62
CA ILE A 162 5.55 -16.40 39.85
C ILE A 162 6.29 -15.07 39.81
N ALA A 163 5.96 -14.20 38.85
CA ALA A 163 6.60 -12.90 38.74
C ALA A 163 6.32 -11.99 39.94
N LYS A 164 5.06 -11.95 40.41
CA LYS A 164 4.67 -11.20 41.60
C LYS A 164 5.43 -11.67 42.83
N ASP A 165 5.40 -12.98 43.11
CA ASP A 165 6.11 -13.58 44.25
C ASP A 165 7.64 -13.31 44.18
N THR A 166 8.20 -13.41 42.97
CA THR A 166 9.64 -13.16 42.78
C THR A 166 10.00 -11.69 42.96
N TRP A 167 9.13 -10.76 42.57
CA TRP A 167 9.37 -9.33 42.80
C TRP A 167 9.12 -8.88 44.24
N GLU A 168 8.25 -9.57 44.99
CA GLU A 168 8.10 -9.34 46.43
C GLU A 168 9.40 -9.68 47.18
N GLU A 169 10.06 -10.80 46.85
CA GLU A 169 11.31 -11.22 47.51
C GLU A 169 12.56 -10.56 46.90
N TYR A 170 12.56 -10.36 45.57
CA TYR A 170 13.64 -9.73 44.81
C TYR A 170 13.13 -8.50 44.04
N PRO A 171 12.87 -7.35 44.71
CA PRO A 171 12.37 -6.13 44.06
C PRO A 171 13.28 -5.58 42.97
N LYS A 172 14.56 -5.99 42.94
CA LYS A 172 15.55 -5.58 41.94
C LYS A 172 15.62 -6.50 40.72
N ALA A 173 14.84 -7.58 40.67
CA ALA A 173 14.87 -8.53 39.55
C ALA A 173 14.48 -7.84 38.24
N SER A 174 15.38 -7.90 37.24
CA SER A 174 15.12 -7.29 35.94
C SER A 174 13.98 -7.99 35.21
N LEU A 175 13.13 -7.22 34.51
CA LEU A 175 12.03 -7.74 33.70
C LEU A 175 12.53 -8.68 32.58
N GLU A 176 13.68 -8.37 31.96
CA GLU A 176 14.34 -9.25 31.01
C GLU A 176 14.74 -10.60 31.63
N GLY A 177 15.55 -10.57 32.69
CA GLY A 177 16.02 -11.81 33.34
C GLY A 177 14.86 -12.63 33.90
N LEU A 178 13.84 -11.99 34.48
CA LEU A 178 12.68 -12.69 35.02
C LEU A 178 11.87 -13.40 33.93
N SER A 179 11.73 -12.77 32.75
CA SER A 179 11.04 -13.40 31.62
C SER A 179 11.75 -14.64 31.08
N GLU A 180 13.09 -14.63 31.07
CA GLU A 180 13.92 -15.76 30.63
C GLU A 180 13.92 -16.90 31.63
N GLU A 181 14.06 -16.60 32.93
CA GLU A 181 14.02 -17.59 34.00
C GLU A 181 12.65 -18.26 34.10
N ILE A 182 11.55 -17.49 34.07
CA ILE A 182 10.19 -18.06 34.08
C ILE A 182 9.98 -18.97 32.87
N TYR A 183 10.44 -18.55 31.69
CA TYR A 183 10.38 -19.37 30.48
C TYR A 183 11.15 -20.68 30.66
N ALA A 184 12.40 -20.62 31.14
CA ALA A 184 13.24 -21.78 31.34
C ALA A 184 12.61 -22.77 32.35
N HIS A 185 12.07 -22.26 33.46
CA HIS A 185 11.41 -23.10 34.47
C HIS A 185 10.14 -23.77 33.95
N LEU A 186 9.23 -22.99 33.33
CA LEU A 186 7.94 -23.52 32.90
C LEU A 186 8.05 -24.39 31.64
N ARG A 187 9.06 -24.19 30.79
CA ARG A 187 9.30 -25.03 29.60
C ARG A 187 9.69 -26.47 29.98
N GLN A 188 10.29 -26.67 31.16
CA GLN A 188 10.56 -28.02 31.68
C GLN A 188 9.26 -28.77 32.04
N LYS A 189 8.18 -28.04 32.32
CA LYS A 189 6.88 -28.60 32.72
C LYS A 189 5.88 -28.65 31.57
N TRP A 190 5.91 -27.68 30.66
CA TRP A 190 4.92 -27.51 29.60
C TRP A 190 5.57 -27.21 28.25
N ASN A 191 5.14 -27.94 27.22
CA ASN A 191 5.63 -27.78 25.85
C ASN A 191 4.92 -26.66 25.06
N ASP A 192 3.75 -26.20 25.52
CA ASP A 192 2.94 -25.15 24.87
C ASP A 192 3.10 -23.77 25.52
N LEU A 193 4.23 -23.56 26.19
CA LEU A 193 4.59 -22.30 26.82
C LEU A 193 4.96 -21.24 25.76
N PRO A 194 4.44 -20.00 25.86
CA PRO A 194 4.87 -18.93 24.99
C PRO A 194 6.33 -18.56 25.22
N VAL A 195 6.99 -18.07 24.17
CA VAL A 195 8.41 -17.65 24.21
C VAL A 195 8.63 -16.51 25.21
N ALA A 196 9.87 -16.40 25.72
CA ALA A 196 10.25 -15.41 26.73
C ALA A 196 9.85 -13.97 26.34
N GLY A 197 9.93 -13.60 25.06
CA GLY A 197 9.50 -12.27 24.57
C GLY A 197 8.00 -11.99 24.78
N THR A 198 7.14 -13.00 24.69
CA THR A 198 5.70 -12.88 24.97
C THR A 198 5.45 -12.77 26.47
N ILE A 199 6.15 -13.57 27.28
CA ILE A 199 6.12 -13.48 28.76
C ILE A 199 6.53 -12.07 29.20
N LYS A 200 7.64 -11.55 28.66
CA LYS A 200 8.13 -10.20 28.89
C LYS A 200 7.06 -9.13 28.64
N LYS A 201 6.28 -9.29 27.56
CA LYS A 201 5.18 -8.38 27.24
C LYS A 201 4.06 -8.46 28.30
N TRP A 202 3.64 -9.66 28.70
CA TRP A 202 2.64 -9.81 29.78
C TRP A 202 3.08 -9.19 31.10
N LEU A 203 4.35 -9.37 31.47
CA LEU A 203 4.94 -8.76 32.67
C LEU A 203 4.97 -7.23 32.60
N LYS A 204 5.15 -6.66 31.41
CA LYS A 204 5.10 -5.21 31.22
C LYS A 204 3.67 -4.70 31.28
N ASP A 205 2.75 -5.40 30.61
CA ASP A 205 1.34 -5.02 30.51
C ASP A 205 0.60 -5.16 31.86
N SER A 206 1.10 -5.99 32.78
CA SER A 206 0.53 -6.15 34.13
C SER A 206 0.76 -4.96 35.06
N GLY A 207 1.73 -4.08 34.75
CA GLY A 207 2.11 -2.96 35.59
C GLY A 207 2.77 -3.33 36.92
N MET A 208 3.06 -4.62 37.17
CA MET A 208 3.63 -5.12 38.43
C MET A 208 5.16 -4.98 38.50
N ALA A 209 5.80 -4.68 37.38
CA ALA A 209 7.25 -4.57 37.30
C ALA A 209 7.76 -3.41 38.18
N PRO A 210 8.67 -3.65 39.12
CA PRO A 210 9.18 -2.63 40.02
C PRO A 210 9.98 -1.58 39.23
N SER A 211 9.76 -0.30 39.57
CA SER A 211 10.46 0.83 38.95
C SER A 211 11.89 0.93 39.48
N VAL A 212 12.77 0.09 38.92
CA VAL A 212 14.19 0.02 39.29
C VAL A 212 15.05 0.61 38.18
N LYS A 213 15.93 1.55 38.55
CA LYS A 213 16.88 2.16 37.61
C LYS A 213 17.76 1.07 36.98
N PRO A 214 18.13 1.15 35.69
CA PRO A 214 18.87 0.10 34.99
C PRO A 214 20.14 -0.38 35.71
N LYS A 215 20.86 0.52 36.38
CA LYS A 215 22.07 0.24 37.16
C LYS A 215 21.84 -0.61 38.42
N ASP A 216 20.63 -0.59 38.95
CA ASP A 216 20.26 -1.26 40.19
C ASP A 216 19.51 -2.59 39.92
N ARG A 217 19.37 -2.97 38.64
CA ARG A 217 18.75 -4.23 38.22
C ARG A 217 19.67 -5.39 38.49
N ASN A 218 19.15 -6.40 39.16
CA ASN A 218 19.85 -7.63 39.45
C ASN A 218 19.38 -8.76 38.52
N ARG A 219 20.33 -9.48 37.93
CA ARG A 219 20.10 -10.73 37.18
C ARG A 219 20.36 -11.98 38.00
N LYS A 220 20.94 -11.85 39.19
CA LYS A 220 21.20 -12.94 40.15
C LYS A 220 20.07 -13.00 41.17
N PHE A 221 19.01 -13.72 40.84
CA PHE A 221 17.90 -14.03 41.76
C PHE A 221 17.46 -15.48 41.51
N LYS A 222 16.64 -16.02 42.40
CA LYS A 222 15.97 -17.31 42.20
C LYS A 222 14.48 -17.06 42.01
N LEU A 223 13.84 -17.84 41.15
CA LEU A 223 12.39 -17.78 41.02
C LEU A 223 11.73 -18.23 42.33
N VAL A 224 10.78 -17.43 42.80
CA VAL A 224 9.95 -17.76 43.96
C VAL A 224 8.69 -18.44 43.44
N ILE A 225 8.47 -19.68 43.85
CA ILE A 225 7.34 -20.50 43.42
C ILE A 225 6.69 -21.04 44.68
N LYS A 226 5.59 -20.42 45.10
CA LYS A 226 4.74 -20.91 46.19
C LYS A 226 3.75 -21.91 45.57
N GLY A 227 3.68 -23.11 46.16
CA GLY A 227 2.81 -24.21 45.69
C GLY A 227 1.33 -23.88 45.84
#